data_AF-A0A9C8ZGM1-F1
#
_entry.id   AF-A0A9C8ZGM1-F1
#
_cell.length_a   1.000
_cell.length_b   1.000
_cell.length_c   1.000
_cell.angle_alpha   90.00
_cell.angle_beta   90.00
_cell.angle_gamma   90.00
#
_symmetry.space_group_name_H-M   'P 1'
#
loop_
_entity.id
_entity.type
_entity.pdbx_description
1 polymer ?
#
loop_
_entity_poly.entity_id
_entity_poly.type
_entity_poly.pdbx_seq_one_letter_code
_entity_poly.pdbx_strand_id
1 'polypeptide(L)'
;MNPFFKTVARLAMPVLFLLGGLVLAGELTGASRIEIISPMPGQKIIAGQRLTFRAKVDPVSQPRDAMLMAPLDSGFQPIKFRGPPYEATILIPNDWAGHQELFFVVKDSSGKMVGARSIALQIHNPGRPLRLEVITGAADFDLDWSVPHQQQITVMAYFDGDRHRTLKRDEPDIRYRSLDASIATVDASGLIKAKAPGLTLVEVEFRGVRTWIPVDVHQGRKPTPPVDLAARLKFHAGDIRSVSAYGNYAQTVTVTNISDTPLRSPLFLVLSGLPEGIRLENKCKTRSISPPGNHCVRLARNDARSHLLLPGESLSVRLEFFNWHKVPIRYVPHFYLARFP
;
A
#
# COMPACT_ATOMS: atom_id res chain seq x y z
N MET A 1 -8.20 -12.72 -16.07
CA MET A 1 -8.76 -12.59 -14.70
C MET A 1 -7.83 -13.32 -13.74
N ASN A 2 -7.16 -12.58 -12.86
CA ASN A 2 -6.04 -13.04 -12.03
C ASN A 2 -6.56 -13.77 -10.78
N PRO A 3 -6.10 -15.01 -10.48
CA PRO A 3 -6.61 -15.82 -9.35
C PRO A 3 -6.33 -15.24 -7.93
N PHE A 4 -5.60 -14.12 -7.81
CA PHE A 4 -5.32 -13.47 -6.54
C PHE A 4 -6.51 -12.72 -5.90
N PHE A 5 -7.58 -12.44 -6.65
CA PHE A 5 -8.72 -11.67 -6.14
C PHE A 5 -9.72 -12.46 -5.27
N LYS A 6 -9.56 -13.80 -5.14
CA LYS A 6 -10.48 -14.61 -4.32
C LYS A 6 -10.20 -14.57 -2.81
N THR A 7 -9.06 -14.02 -2.36
CA THR A 7 -8.67 -14.07 -0.94
C THR A 7 -9.07 -12.81 -0.16
N VAL A 8 -9.30 -11.67 -0.83
CA VAL A 8 -9.55 -10.39 -0.13
C VAL A 8 -11.04 -10.14 0.19
N ALA A 9 -11.97 -10.89 -0.43
CA ALA A 9 -13.41 -10.73 -0.21
C ALA A 9 -13.98 -11.48 1.02
N ARG A 10 -13.13 -11.92 1.97
CA ARG A 10 -13.56 -12.66 3.18
C ARG A 10 -13.38 -11.93 4.52
N LEU A 11 -12.91 -10.68 4.53
CA LEU A 11 -12.58 -9.94 5.76
C LEU A 11 -13.44 -8.69 5.92
N ALA A 12 -14.74 -8.88 6.15
CA ALA A 12 -15.63 -7.91 6.78
C ALA A 12 -16.98 -8.56 7.12
N MET A 13 -16.97 -9.75 7.73
CA MET A 13 -18.14 -10.19 8.49
C MET A 13 -17.98 -9.65 9.91
N PRO A 14 -18.94 -8.90 10.48
CA PRO A 14 -18.94 -8.69 11.91
C PRO A 14 -19.11 -10.06 12.56
N VAL A 15 -18.06 -10.52 13.25
CA VAL A 15 -17.97 -11.76 14.04
C VAL A 15 -18.91 -11.72 15.27
N LEU A 16 -19.92 -10.87 15.23
CA LEU A 16 -21.00 -10.77 16.21
C LEU A 16 -21.90 -12.01 16.23
N PHE A 17 -21.77 -12.94 15.28
CA PHE A 17 -22.72 -14.05 15.07
C PHE A 17 -22.32 -15.41 15.70
N LEU A 18 -21.12 -15.57 16.27
CA LEU A 18 -20.74 -16.81 16.98
C LEU A 18 -20.88 -16.73 18.51
N LEU A 19 -21.16 -15.54 19.04
CA LEU A 19 -21.81 -15.34 20.33
C LEU A 19 -23.28 -15.05 20.01
N GLY A 20 -24.12 -16.09 20.02
CA GLY A 20 -25.55 -15.93 19.72
C GLY A 20 -26.18 -14.80 20.53
N GLY A 21 -26.71 -13.80 19.83
CA GLY A 21 -27.57 -12.76 20.38
C GLY A 21 -26.82 -11.66 21.15
N LEU A 22 -26.85 -10.46 20.57
CA LEU A 22 -26.96 -9.18 21.27
C LEU A 22 -26.50 -9.18 22.75
N VAL A 23 -25.22 -8.92 22.99
CA VAL A 23 -24.82 -8.21 24.21
C VAL A 23 -24.42 -6.81 23.78
N LEU A 24 -25.45 -5.99 23.53
CA LEU A 24 -25.40 -4.58 23.91
C LEU A 24 -24.85 -4.53 25.34
N ALA A 25 -24.14 -3.46 25.70
CA ALA A 25 -23.55 -3.20 27.01
C ALA A 25 -24.55 -3.10 28.18
N GLY A 26 -25.56 -3.97 28.23
CA GLY A 26 -26.28 -4.34 29.44
C GLY A 26 -25.46 -5.38 30.18
N GLU A 27 -25.08 -5.05 31.40
CA GLU A 27 -24.64 -6.03 32.39
C GLU A 27 -25.64 -7.20 32.37
N LEU A 28 -25.17 -8.42 32.09
CA LEU A 28 -25.99 -9.61 32.32
C LEU A 28 -26.40 -9.58 33.80
N THR A 29 -27.68 -9.37 34.07
CA THR A 29 -28.28 -9.07 35.39
C THR A 29 -28.30 -10.26 36.37
N GLY A 30 -27.32 -11.17 36.24
CA GLY A 30 -26.99 -12.21 37.22
C GLY A 30 -25.50 -12.18 37.60
N ALA A 31 -24.88 -11.00 37.53
CA ALA A 31 -23.44 -10.79 37.50
C ALA A 31 -22.68 -11.52 38.62
N SER A 32 -21.97 -12.59 38.23
CA SER A 32 -20.68 -12.90 38.85
C SER A 32 -19.89 -11.59 38.91
N ARG A 33 -19.52 -11.10 40.10
CA ARG A 33 -18.66 -9.92 40.24
C ARG A 33 -17.26 -10.29 39.73
N ILE A 34 -17.07 -10.23 38.41
CA ILE A 34 -15.78 -10.37 37.75
C ILE A 34 -15.04 -9.05 37.95
N GLU A 35 -13.91 -9.08 38.61
CA GLU A 35 -13.00 -7.94 38.77
C GLU A 35 -11.69 -8.24 38.02
N ILE A 36 -11.42 -7.49 36.95
CA ILE A 36 -10.12 -7.55 36.27
C ILE A 36 -9.16 -6.66 37.06
N ILE A 37 -8.14 -7.28 37.66
CA ILE A 37 -7.11 -6.62 38.48
C ILE A 37 -5.97 -6.10 37.60
N SER A 38 -5.60 -6.88 36.57
CA SER A 38 -4.56 -6.51 35.61
C SER A 38 -4.91 -7.06 34.22
N PRO A 39 -4.71 -6.29 33.13
CA PRO A 39 -4.24 -4.90 33.09
C PRO A 39 -5.20 -3.90 33.73
N MET A 40 -4.75 -2.66 33.93
CA MET A 40 -5.66 -1.56 34.28
C MET A 40 -6.36 -1.05 33.00
N PRO A 41 -7.62 -0.57 33.07
CA PRO A 41 -8.29 0.02 31.92
C PRO A 41 -7.45 1.15 31.30
N GLY A 42 -7.22 1.09 29.98
CA GLY A 42 -6.43 2.10 29.26
C GLY A 42 -4.92 2.01 29.48
N GLN A 43 -4.43 0.97 30.16
CA GLN A 43 -2.99 0.74 30.32
C GLN A 43 -2.28 0.75 28.95
N LYS A 44 -1.21 1.53 28.87
CA LYS A 44 -0.33 1.57 27.70
C LYS A 44 0.56 0.34 27.71
N ILE A 45 0.53 -0.41 26.61
CA ILE A 45 1.25 -1.68 26.47
C ILE A 45 2.06 -1.62 25.18
N ILE A 46 3.28 -2.17 25.20
CA ILE A 46 4.12 -2.24 24.01
C ILE A 46 3.83 -3.56 23.27
N ALA A 47 3.69 -3.51 21.95
CA ALA A 47 3.59 -4.73 21.14
C ALA A 47 4.84 -5.60 21.35
N GLY A 48 4.68 -6.92 21.49
CA GLY A 48 5.75 -7.84 21.88
C GLY A 48 5.99 -7.96 23.39
N GLN A 49 5.36 -7.12 24.21
CA GLN A 49 5.47 -7.19 25.66
C GLN A 49 4.70 -8.40 26.21
N ARG A 50 5.20 -8.99 27.31
CA ARG A 50 4.42 -9.93 28.11
C ARG A 50 3.49 -9.15 29.06
N LEU A 51 2.18 -9.32 28.88
CA LEU A 51 1.15 -8.77 29.76
C LEU A 51 0.75 -9.84 30.77
N THR A 52 0.76 -9.50 32.06
CA THR A 52 0.15 -10.33 33.10
C THR A 52 -1.33 -9.99 33.18
N PHE A 53 -2.20 -10.97 32.96
CA PHE A 53 -3.64 -10.86 33.18
C PHE A 53 -3.99 -11.47 34.53
N ARG A 54 -4.78 -10.76 35.33
CA ARG A 54 -5.32 -11.24 36.61
C ARG A 54 -6.77 -10.85 36.76
N ALA A 55 -7.61 -11.79 37.16
CA ALA A 55 -8.99 -11.53 37.51
C ALA A 55 -9.42 -12.26 38.79
N LYS A 56 -10.36 -11.65 39.52
CA LYS A 56 -11.15 -12.28 40.57
C LYS A 56 -12.55 -12.53 40.04
N VAL A 57 -13.12 -13.65 40.46
CA VAL A 57 -14.50 -14.02 40.18
C VAL A 57 -15.15 -14.38 41.50
N ASP A 58 -16.35 -13.87 41.73
CA ASP A 58 -17.15 -14.19 42.91
C ASP A 58 -17.38 -15.71 43.03
N PRO A 59 -17.04 -16.35 44.16
CA PRO A 59 -17.26 -17.79 44.36
C PRO A 59 -18.72 -18.24 44.25
N VAL A 60 -19.70 -17.35 44.47
CA VAL A 60 -21.13 -17.66 44.42
C VAL A 60 -21.54 -18.19 43.04
N SER A 61 -20.81 -17.85 41.98
CA SER A 61 -21.10 -18.32 40.62
C SER A 61 -20.58 -19.74 40.30
N GLN A 62 -19.97 -20.42 41.28
CA GLN A 62 -19.34 -21.75 41.12
C GLN A 62 -18.50 -21.85 39.83
N PRO A 63 -17.57 -20.91 39.58
CA PRO A 63 -16.87 -20.83 38.31
C PRO A 63 -15.92 -22.02 38.16
N ARG A 64 -16.08 -22.79 37.09
CA ARG A 64 -15.24 -23.97 36.81
C ARG A 64 -14.14 -23.62 35.81
N ASP A 65 -14.55 -23.02 34.70
CA ASP A 65 -13.68 -22.69 33.58
C ASP A 65 -13.76 -21.20 33.28
N ALA A 66 -12.62 -20.59 32.94
CA ALA A 66 -12.59 -19.25 32.39
C ALA A 66 -11.76 -19.19 31.12
N MET A 67 -12.03 -18.19 30.29
CA MET A 67 -11.37 -17.98 29.00
C MET A 67 -11.07 -16.51 28.83
N LEU A 68 -9.83 -16.18 28.47
CA LEU A 68 -9.45 -14.86 27.98
C LEU A 68 -9.36 -14.93 26.45
N MET A 69 -10.10 -14.07 25.78
CA MET A 69 -10.16 -14.00 24.33
C MET A 69 -9.56 -12.67 23.86
N ALA A 70 -8.69 -12.79 22.87
CA ALA A 70 -8.01 -11.70 22.20
C ALA A 70 -8.40 -11.72 20.72
N PRO A 71 -8.85 -10.60 20.12
CA PRO A 71 -9.09 -10.54 18.68
C PRO A 71 -7.74 -10.64 17.95
N LEU A 72 -7.55 -11.69 17.17
CA LEU A 72 -6.44 -11.80 16.22
C LEU A 72 -7.00 -11.73 14.80
N ASP A 73 -6.17 -11.36 13.83
CA ASP A 73 -6.56 -11.30 12.42
C ASP A 73 -7.02 -12.68 11.88
N SER A 74 -6.58 -13.77 12.51
CA SER A 74 -6.98 -15.14 12.21
C SER A 74 -8.11 -15.69 13.10
N GLY A 75 -8.76 -14.86 13.92
CA GLY A 75 -9.81 -15.25 14.86
C GLY A 75 -9.41 -15.10 16.33
N PHE A 76 -10.06 -15.83 17.24
CA PHE A 76 -9.74 -15.78 18.67
C PHE A 76 -8.87 -16.96 19.07
N GLN A 77 -7.72 -16.72 19.71
CA GLN A 77 -7.00 -17.77 20.44
C GLN A 77 -7.35 -17.67 21.94
N PRO A 78 -8.21 -18.56 22.46
CA PRO A 78 -8.62 -18.49 23.85
C PRO A 78 -7.53 -19.03 24.77
N ILE A 79 -7.22 -18.27 25.81
CA ILE A 79 -6.38 -18.74 26.92
C ILE A 79 -7.32 -19.26 28.00
N LYS A 80 -7.23 -20.57 28.26
CA LYS A 80 -8.11 -21.26 29.22
C LYS A 80 -7.50 -21.26 30.61
N PHE A 81 -8.34 -21.03 31.61
CA PHE A 81 -7.98 -21.10 33.03
C PHE A 81 -8.78 -22.21 33.70
N ARG A 82 -8.15 -22.93 34.64
CA ARG A 82 -8.79 -23.97 35.46
C ARG A 82 -8.83 -23.49 36.91
N GLY A 83 -9.94 -22.86 37.29
CA GLY A 83 -10.16 -22.33 38.63
C GLY A 83 -9.30 -21.11 39.01
N PRO A 84 -9.59 -20.49 40.17
CA PRO A 84 -8.81 -19.37 40.70
C PRO A 84 -7.44 -19.82 41.27
N PRO A 85 -6.43 -18.94 41.29
CA PRO A 85 -6.44 -17.59 40.74
C PRO A 85 -6.47 -17.59 39.21
N TYR A 86 -7.27 -16.72 38.62
CA TYR A 86 -7.33 -16.55 37.17
C TYR A 86 -6.19 -15.66 36.72
N GLU A 87 -5.01 -16.26 36.57
CA GLU A 87 -3.78 -15.57 36.21
C GLU A 87 -3.08 -16.24 35.02
N ALA A 88 -2.66 -15.42 34.05
CA ALA A 88 -1.88 -15.88 32.91
C ALA A 88 -0.95 -14.77 32.43
N THR A 89 0.19 -15.16 31.86
CA THR A 89 1.04 -14.23 31.10
C THR A 89 0.77 -14.43 29.62
N ILE A 90 0.44 -13.35 28.93
CA ILE A 90 0.11 -13.34 27.51
C ILE A 90 1.17 -12.54 26.76
N LEU A 91 1.66 -13.07 25.64
CA LEU A 91 2.54 -12.31 24.76
C LEU A 91 1.65 -11.46 23.86
N ILE A 92 1.80 -10.14 23.95
CA ILE A 92 1.11 -9.22 23.06
C ILE A 92 1.73 -9.34 21.67
N PRO A 93 0.96 -9.67 20.62
CA PRO A 93 1.48 -9.77 19.27
C PRO A 93 2.18 -8.49 18.83
N ASN A 94 3.29 -8.63 18.08
CA ASN A 94 4.10 -7.49 17.64
C ASN A 94 3.42 -6.62 16.58
N ASP A 95 2.32 -7.07 15.99
CA ASP A 95 1.50 -6.37 15.00
C ASP A 95 0.31 -5.64 15.64
N TRP A 96 -0.01 -5.91 16.91
CA TRP A 96 -1.07 -5.19 17.61
C TRP A 96 -0.72 -3.72 17.81
N ALA A 97 -1.65 -2.82 17.51
CA ALA A 97 -1.57 -1.42 17.94
C ALA A 97 -2.95 -0.76 18.09
N GLY A 98 -2.94 0.42 18.71
CA GLY A 98 -4.11 1.23 19.01
C GLY A 98 -5.00 0.59 20.08
N HIS A 99 -6.28 0.95 20.04
CA HIS A 99 -7.29 0.38 20.93
C HIS A 99 -7.56 -1.08 20.60
N GLN A 100 -7.39 -1.96 21.59
CA GLN A 100 -7.72 -3.38 21.53
C GLN A 100 -8.59 -3.76 22.74
N GLU A 101 -9.48 -4.72 22.59
CA GLU A 101 -10.29 -5.23 23.69
C GLU A 101 -9.98 -6.69 23.96
N LEU A 102 -9.73 -7.01 25.23
CA LEU A 102 -9.69 -8.39 25.70
C LEU A 102 -11.02 -8.74 26.37
N PHE A 103 -11.53 -9.94 26.11
CA PHE A 103 -12.78 -10.43 26.70
C PHE A 103 -12.48 -11.58 27.66
N PHE A 104 -12.82 -11.42 28.92
CA PHE A 104 -12.74 -12.48 29.91
C PHE A 104 -14.13 -13.05 30.16
N VAL A 105 -14.29 -14.35 29.91
CA VAL A 105 -15.57 -15.06 30.00
C VAL A 105 -15.45 -16.19 31.01
N VAL A 106 -16.46 -16.36 31.85
CA VAL A 106 -16.52 -17.38 32.90
C VAL A 106 -17.68 -18.33 32.64
N LYS A 107 -17.44 -19.63 32.82
CA LYS A 107 -18.42 -20.69 32.70
C LYS A 107 -18.56 -21.48 34.01
N ASP A 108 -19.78 -21.91 34.29
CA ASP A 108 -20.06 -22.83 35.40
C ASP A 108 -19.72 -24.29 35.05
N SER A 109 -20.01 -25.20 35.98
CA SER A 109 -19.75 -26.63 35.83
C SER A 109 -20.54 -27.31 34.70
N SER A 110 -21.67 -26.72 34.28
CA SER A 110 -22.48 -27.18 33.14
C SER A 110 -21.98 -26.65 31.79
N GLY A 111 -20.99 -25.74 31.81
CA GLY A 111 -20.47 -25.07 30.62
C GLY A 111 -21.28 -23.84 30.20
N LYS A 112 -22.29 -23.43 30.98
CA LYS A 112 -23.07 -22.21 30.74
C LYS A 112 -22.24 -20.99 31.11
N MET A 113 -22.34 -19.92 30.30
CA MET A 113 -21.69 -18.64 30.62
C MET A 113 -22.41 -17.98 31.79
N VAL A 114 -21.66 -17.70 32.87
CA VAL A 114 -22.15 -17.06 34.10
C VAL A 114 -21.62 -15.65 34.31
N GLY A 115 -20.72 -15.19 33.44
CA GLY A 115 -20.27 -13.81 33.41
C GLY A 115 -19.27 -13.54 32.29
N ALA A 116 -19.19 -12.28 31.88
CA ALA A 116 -18.20 -11.78 30.95
C ALA A 116 -17.80 -10.35 31.31
N ARG A 117 -16.54 -9.98 31.10
CA ARG A 117 -16.05 -8.61 31.25
C ARG A 117 -14.99 -8.32 30.19
N SER A 118 -15.05 -7.14 29.58
CA SER A 118 -14.02 -6.67 28.66
C SER A 118 -13.04 -5.71 29.35
N ILE A 119 -11.85 -5.60 28.80
CA ILE A 119 -10.89 -4.56 29.16
C ILE A 119 -10.24 -3.96 27.90
N ALA A 120 -10.29 -2.64 27.83
CA ALA A 120 -9.67 -1.84 26.78
C ALA A 120 -8.16 -1.65 27.06
N LEU A 121 -7.36 -1.96 26.06
CA LEU A 121 -5.91 -1.78 26.02
C LEU A 121 -5.55 -0.70 25.01
N GLN A 122 -4.51 0.07 25.33
CA GLN A 122 -3.89 1.00 24.39
C GLN A 122 -2.51 0.48 24.01
N ILE A 123 -2.40 -0.10 22.82
CA ILE A 123 -1.20 -0.81 22.41
C ILE A 123 -0.36 0.05 21.49
N HIS A 124 0.87 0.32 21.90
CA HIS A 124 1.87 0.98 21.09
C HIS A 124 2.79 -0.07 20.47
N ASN A 125 2.72 -0.23 19.16
CA ASN A 125 3.71 -0.99 18.42
C ASN A 125 4.84 -0.03 18.05
N PRO A 126 6.11 -0.22 18.44
CA PRO A 126 7.22 0.65 18.01
C PRO A 126 7.95 0.11 16.77
N GLY A 127 7.59 -1.09 16.28
CA GLY A 127 8.26 -1.75 15.17
C GLY A 127 8.27 -0.92 13.89
N ARG A 128 9.42 -0.89 13.21
CA ARG A 128 9.54 -0.30 11.87
C ARG A 128 9.07 -1.35 10.84
N PRO A 129 8.17 -1.00 9.90
CA PRO A 129 7.81 -1.94 8.83
C PRO A 129 9.02 -2.21 7.92
N LEU A 130 8.99 -3.33 7.21
CA LEU A 130 9.93 -3.64 6.12
C LEU A 130 9.50 -2.99 4.81
N ARG A 131 8.18 -2.92 4.56
CA ARG A 131 7.60 -2.26 3.38
C ARG A 131 6.18 -1.78 3.66
N LEU A 132 5.74 -0.82 2.86
CA LEU A 132 4.36 -0.36 2.81
C LEU A 132 3.74 -0.74 1.46
N GLU A 133 2.47 -1.09 1.50
CA GLU A 133 1.65 -1.32 0.31
C GLU A 133 0.37 -0.52 0.44
N VAL A 134 -0.03 0.14 -0.63
CA VAL A 134 -1.30 0.86 -0.65
C VAL A 134 -2.32 -0.10 -1.23
N ILE A 135 -3.30 -0.47 -0.41
CA ILE A 135 -4.38 -1.35 -0.82
C ILE A 135 -5.44 -0.47 -1.45
N THR A 136 -5.47 -0.50 -2.77
CA THR A 136 -6.49 0.14 -3.58
C THR A 136 -7.21 -0.90 -4.40
N GLY A 137 -8.52 -0.70 -4.58
CA GLY A 137 -9.29 -1.55 -5.50
C GLY A 137 -8.83 -1.43 -6.96
N ALA A 138 -7.98 -0.45 -7.29
CA ALA A 138 -7.43 -0.19 -8.61
C ALA A 138 -5.90 -0.04 -8.54
N ALA A 139 -5.18 -0.44 -9.59
CA ALA A 139 -3.72 -0.33 -9.66
C ALA A 139 -3.23 1.13 -9.73
N ASP A 140 -4.09 2.05 -10.19
CA ASP A 140 -3.84 3.49 -10.29
C ASP A 140 -5.06 4.25 -9.75
N PHE A 141 -4.84 5.42 -9.14
CA PHE A 141 -5.92 6.36 -8.84
C PHE A 141 -6.24 7.16 -10.11
N ASP A 142 -7.20 6.69 -10.89
CA ASP A 142 -7.76 7.40 -12.04
C ASP A 142 -8.96 8.23 -11.57
N LEU A 143 -8.76 9.53 -11.38
CA LEU A 143 -9.78 10.46 -10.88
C LEU A 143 -10.30 11.31 -12.03
N ASP A 144 -11.61 11.27 -12.29
CA ASP A 144 -12.24 12.18 -13.24
C ASP A 144 -12.45 13.55 -12.57
N TRP A 145 -11.80 14.59 -13.06
CA TRP A 145 -11.97 15.97 -12.59
C TRP A 145 -13.38 16.52 -12.88
N SER A 146 -14.10 15.95 -13.84
CA SER A 146 -15.41 16.46 -14.27
C SER A 146 -16.52 16.27 -13.23
N VAL A 147 -16.28 15.44 -12.20
CA VAL A 147 -17.13 15.34 -11.02
C VAL A 147 -16.24 15.38 -9.77
N PRO A 148 -16.71 15.90 -8.62
CA PRO A 148 -15.90 15.97 -7.40
C PRO A 148 -15.53 14.56 -6.90
N HIS A 149 -14.37 14.07 -7.35
CA HIS A 149 -13.84 12.77 -6.95
C HIS A 149 -12.87 12.91 -5.78
N GLN A 150 -13.19 12.19 -4.71
CA GLN A 150 -12.30 11.99 -3.57
C GLN A 150 -12.17 10.49 -3.33
N GLN A 151 -10.98 10.04 -2.99
CA GLN A 151 -10.72 8.63 -2.73
C GLN A 151 -9.90 8.48 -1.46
N GLN A 152 -10.41 7.65 -0.55
CA GLN A 152 -9.69 7.27 0.65
C GLN A 152 -8.67 6.18 0.31
N ILE A 153 -7.45 6.35 0.82
CA ILE A 153 -6.40 5.33 0.71
C ILE A 153 -6.36 4.46 1.97
N THR A 154 -6.02 3.19 1.77
CA THR A 154 -5.76 2.23 2.85
C THR A 154 -4.33 1.77 2.71
N VAL A 155 -3.58 1.79 3.81
CA VAL A 155 -2.16 1.44 3.81
C VAL A 155 -1.95 0.18 4.63
N MET A 156 -1.28 -0.80 4.04
CA MET A 156 -0.86 -2.04 4.69
C MET A 156 0.64 -1.94 4.99
N ALA A 157 1.00 -2.13 6.26
CA ALA A 157 2.39 -2.22 6.68
C ALA A 157 2.78 -3.68 6.85
N TYR A 158 3.87 -4.09 6.23
CA TYR A 158 4.45 -5.42 6.37
C TYR A 158 5.67 -5.36 7.30
N PHE A 159 5.73 -6.26 8.26
CA PHE A 159 6.77 -6.40 9.25
C PHE A 159 7.48 -7.74 9.06
N ASP A 160 8.54 -7.96 9.82
CA ASP A 160 9.30 -9.21 9.78
C ASP A 160 8.46 -10.44 10.21
N GLY A 161 8.73 -11.60 9.61
CA GLY A 161 8.04 -12.86 9.87
C GLY A 161 6.61 -12.93 9.33
N ASP A 162 6.39 -12.48 8.08
CA ASP A 162 5.10 -12.48 7.34
C ASP A 162 3.94 -11.70 7.99
N ARG A 163 4.23 -10.95 9.06
CA ARG A 163 3.26 -10.13 9.78
C ARG A 163 2.92 -8.88 8.97
N HIS A 164 1.65 -8.52 8.93
CA HIS A 164 1.20 -7.31 8.27
C HIS A 164 -0.06 -6.78 8.93
N ARG A 165 -0.29 -5.46 8.88
CA ARG A 165 -1.51 -4.85 9.40
C ARG A 165 -1.92 -3.63 8.59
N THR A 166 -3.22 -3.41 8.52
CA THR A 166 -3.77 -2.16 7.99
C THR A 166 -3.50 -1.03 8.98
N LEU A 167 -2.86 0.03 8.52
CA LEU A 167 -2.63 1.23 9.30
C LEU A 167 -3.94 2.02 9.45
N LYS A 168 -4.22 2.44 10.68
CA LYS A 168 -5.37 3.32 10.97
C LYS A 168 -5.04 4.76 10.56
N ARG A 169 -6.09 5.54 10.31
CA ARG A 169 -5.97 6.93 9.83
C ARG A 169 -5.37 7.88 10.87
N ASP A 170 -5.48 7.52 12.14
CA ASP A 170 -5.02 8.28 13.31
C ASP A 170 -3.69 7.77 13.88
N GLU A 171 -2.98 6.90 13.15
CA GLU A 171 -1.64 6.45 13.55
C GLU A 171 -0.68 7.65 13.60
N PRO A 172 -0.03 7.94 14.74
CA PRO A 172 0.73 9.19 14.92
C PRO A 172 1.96 9.32 14.01
N ASP A 173 2.48 8.20 13.52
CA ASP A 173 3.70 8.15 12.69
C ASP A 173 3.40 8.07 11.18
N ILE A 174 2.13 8.06 10.78
CA ILE A 174 1.76 8.04 9.35
C ILE A 174 1.70 9.46 8.81
N ARG A 175 2.30 9.68 7.64
CA ARG A 175 2.33 10.98 6.98
C ARG A 175 2.01 10.82 5.51
N TYR A 176 1.21 11.74 5.02
CA TYR A 176 0.81 11.82 3.62
C TYR A 176 1.26 13.13 3.01
N ARG A 177 1.75 13.10 1.77
CA ARG A 177 2.16 14.30 1.06
C ARG A 177 1.90 14.17 -0.43
N SER A 178 1.24 15.15 -1.03
CA SER A 178 1.19 15.27 -2.48
C SER A 178 2.47 15.91 -2.99
N LEU A 179 3.06 15.35 -4.05
CA LEU A 179 4.21 15.96 -4.71
C LEU A 179 3.83 17.13 -5.61
N ASP A 180 2.55 17.22 -6.00
CA ASP A 180 2.01 18.38 -6.72
C ASP A 180 0.58 18.67 -6.23
N ALA A 181 0.49 19.58 -5.28
CA ALA A 181 -0.76 20.03 -4.68
C ALA A 181 -1.63 20.91 -5.60
N SER A 182 -1.15 21.25 -6.80
CA SER A 182 -1.97 21.90 -7.83
C SER A 182 -2.79 20.88 -8.62
N ILE A 183 -2.32 19.63 -8.73
CA ILE A 183 -2.98 18.52 -9.43
C ILE A 183 -3.90 17.73 -8.48
N ALA A 184 -3.41 17.34 -7.31
CA ALA A 184 -4.19 16.63 -6.29
C ALA A 184 -3.68 16.94 -4.88
N THR A 185 -4.57 16.96 -3.89
CA THR A 185 -4.22 17.07 -2.48
C THR A 185 -4.50 15.78 -1.73
N VAL A 186 -3.81 15.57 -0.62
CA VAL A 186 -4.08 14.50 0.35
C VAL A 186 -4.13 15.13 1.73
N ASP A 187 -5.11 14.76 2.55
CA ASP A 187 -5.18 15.21 3.95
C ASP A 187 -4.48 14.25 4.91
N ALA A 188 -4.44 14.62 6.20
CA ALA A 188 -3.78 13.83 7.25
C ALA A 188 -4.41 12.43 7.44
N SER A 189 -5.65 12.22 6.99
CA SER A 189 -6.34 10.94 7.08
C SER A 189 -6.11 10.04 5.86
N GLY A 190 -5.41 10.54 4.83
CA GLY A 190 -5.19 9.82 3.57
C GLY A 190 -6.32 9.98 2.56
N LEU A 191 -7.16 11.01 2.68
CA LEU A 191 -8.20 11.31 1.68
C LEU A 191 -7.59 12.13 0.54
N ILE A 192 -7.52 11.54 -0.65
CA ILE A 192 -7.03 12.22 -1.86
C ILE A 192 -8.18 12.95 -2.53
N LYS A 193 -7.96 14.20 -2.95
CA LYS A 193 -8.89 15.03 -3.72
C LYS A 193 -8.21 15.53 -4.99
N ALA A 194 -8.84 15.34 -6.14
CA ALA A 194 -8.40 15.94 -7.38
C ALA A 194 -8.51 17.48 -7.31
N LYS A 195 -7.69 18.20 -8.10
CA LYS A 195 -7.70 19.67 -8.22
C LYS A 195 -7.54 20.19 -9.66
N ALA A 196 -6.77 19.50 -10.49
CA ALA A 196 -6.60 19.88 -11.89
C ALA A 196 -6.16 18.65 -12.70
N PRO A 197 -6.50 18.58 -14.00
CA PRO A 197 -6.00 17.54 -14.87
C PRO A 197 -4.47 17.53 -14.88
N GLY A 198 -3.89 16.35 -14.66
CA GLY A 198 -2.45 16.24 -14.43
C GLY A 198 -2.07 14.90 -13.84
N LEU A 199 -0.77 14.66 -13.81
CA LEU A 199 -0.17 13.46 -13.24
C LEU A 199 0.66 13.85 -12.02
N THR A 200 0.40 13.23 -10.88
CA THR A 200 1.20 13.43 -9.66
C THR A 200 1.41 12.13 -8.89
N LEU A 201 2.18 12.22 -7.80
CA LEU A 201 2.35 11.15 -6.83
C LEU A 201 1.89 11.63 -5.46
N VAL A 202 1.28 10.73 -4.70
CA VAL A 202 1.11 10.88 -3.26
C VAL A 202 2.11 9.99 -2.55
N GLU A 203 2.97 10.59 -1.74
CA GLU A 203 3.90 9.91 -0.84
C GLU A 203 3.19 9.52 0.45
N VAL A 204 3.42 8.29 0.88
CA VAL A 204 3.02 7.75 2.18
C VAL A 204 4.30 7.40 2.93
N GLU A 205 4.50 7.96 4.11
CA GLU A 205 5.59 7.61 5.02
C GLU A 205 5.03 7.05 6.33
N PHE A 206 5.57 5.93 6.78
CA PHE A 206 5.33 5.41 8.12
C PHE A 206 6.65 4.95 8.71
N ARG A 207 7.10 5.62 9.78
CA ARG A 207 8.35 5.30 10.50
C ARG A 207 9.59 5.22 9.60
N GLY A 208 9.73 6.22 8.73
CA GLY A 208 10.86 6.32 7.79
C GLY A 208 10.87 5.24 6.70
N VAL A 209 9.77 4.51 6.50
CA VAL A 209 9.55 3.70 5.30
C VAL A 209 8.55 4.42 4.42
N ARG A 210 8.85 4.48 3.12
CA ARG A 210 8.06 5.24 2.15
C ARG A 210 7.46 4.32 1.09
N THR A 211 6.29 4.71 0.60
CA THR A 211 5.71 4.20 -0.64
C THR A 211 5.03 5.35 -1.36
N TRP A 212 4.72 5.16 -2.65
CA TRP A 212 4.16 6.19 -3.50
C TRP A 212 2.97 5.68 -4.28
N ILE A 213 2.00 6.56 -4.46
CA ILE A 213 0.74 6.31 -5.14
C ILE A 213 0.71 7.15 -6.40
N PRO A 214 0.66 6.54 -7.59
CA PRO A 214 0.33 7.25 -8.83
C PRO A 214 -1.09 7.81 -8.79
N VAL A 215 -1.22 9.11 -9.01
CA VAL A 215 -2.50 9.80 -9.15
C VAL A 215 -2.59 10.40 -10.55
N ASP A 216 -3.55 9.94 -11.33
CA ASP A 216 -3.92 10.47 -12.64
C ASP A 216 -5.24 11.22 -12.50
N VAL A 217 -5.21 12.53 -12.73
CA VAL A 217 -6.41 13.35 -12.78
C VAL A 217 -6.68 13.67 -14.24
N HIS A 218 -7.81 13.22 -14.77
CA HIS A 218 -8.21 13.46 -16.17
C HIS A 218 -9.48 14.31 -16.24
N GLN A 219 -9.75 14.96 -17.37
CA GLN A 219 -11.02 15.69 -17.58
C GLN A 219 -11.86 14.99 -18.65
N GLY A 220 -12.75 14.10 -18.23
CA GLY A 220 -13.48 13.24 -19.17
C GLY A 220 -12.53 12.50 -20.12
N ARG A 221 -12.75 12.62 -21.45
CA ARG A 221 -11.90 11.96 -22.46
C ARG A 221 -10.68 12.77 -22.90
N LYS A 222 -10.44 13.96 -22.32
CA LYS A 222 -9.28 14.78 -22.71
C LYS A 222 -8.00 14.13 -22.17
N PRO A 223 -7.00 13.85 -23.03
CA PRO A 223 -5.73 13.31 -22.59
C PRO A 223 -5.03 14.30 -21.66
N THR A 224 -4.43 13.80 -20.59
CA THR A 224 -3.53 14.59 -19.74
C THR A 224 -2.31 15.01 -20.57
N PRO A 225 -1.90 16.30 -20.56
CA PRO A 225 -0.73 16.75 -21.29
C PRO A 225 0.53 15.96 -20.88
N PRO A 226 1.43 15.64 -21.83
CA PRO A 226 2.71 15.05 -21.50
C PRO A 226 3.55 15.99 -20.62
N VAL A 227 4.28 15.41 -19.68
CA VAL A 227 5.22 16.14 -18.82
C VAL A 227 6.64 15.85 -19.29
N ASP A 228 7.41 16.89 -19.60
CA ASP A 228 8.83 16.77 -19.94
C ASP A 228 9.66 16.39 -18.69
N LEU A 229 10.51 15.38 -18.85
CA LEU A 229 11.34 14.82 -17.79
C LEU A 229 12.84 15.01 -18.02
N ALA A 230 13.26 15.81 -19.01
CA ALA A 230 14.67 15.99 -19.35
C ALA A 230 15.55 16.36 -18.14
N ALA A 231 15.07 17.24 -17.25
CA ALA A 231 15.81 17.66 -16.06
C ALA A 231 15.85 16.60 -14.93
N ARG A 232 15.04 15.54 -15.03
CA ARG A 232 14.89 14.51 -13.98
C ARG A 232 15.55 13.18 -14.36
N LEU A 233 16.07 13.08 -15.57
CA LEU A 233 16.61 11.86 -16.14
C LEU A 233 18.04 12.09 -16.65
N LYS A 234 18.92 11.14 -16.31
CA LYS A 234 20.21 11.02 -16.97
C LYS A 234 20.10 9.99 -18.08
N PHE A 235 20.57 10.35 -19.26
CA PHE A 235 20.57 9.47 -20.44
C PHE A 235 21.98 9.03 -20.79
N HIS A 236 22.12 7.74 -21.10
CA HIS A 236 23.34 7.18 -21.65
C HIS A 236 23.00 6.34 -22.87
N ALA A 237 23.57 6.70 -24.01
CA ALA A 237 23.48 5.91 -25.24
C ALA A 237 24.72 5.02 -25.36
N GLY A 238 24.52 3.71 -25.46
CA GLY A 238 25.60 2.78 -25.79
C GLY A 238 25.98 2.83 -27.27
N ASP A 239 26.89 1.95 -27.66
CA ASP A 239 27.33 1.86 -29.06
C ASP A 239 26.21 1.36 -29.98
N ILE A 240 26.16 1.92 -31.18
CA ILE A 240 25.31 1.43 -32.27
C ILE A 240 26.05 0.27 -32.95
N ARG A 241 25.41 -0.90 -33.00
CA ARG A 241 25.99 -2.12 -33.57
C ARG A 241 25.12 -2.62 -34.72
N SER A 242 25.74 -3.03 -35.83
CA SER A 242 25.03 -3.77 -36.87
C SER A 242 24.61 -5.13 -36.31
N VAL A 243 23.34 -5.50 -36.51
CA VAL A 243 22.78 -6.79 -36.07
C VAL A 243 22.41 -7.71 -37.23
N SER A 244 22.50 -7.23 -38.48
CA SER A 244 22.33 -8.07 -39.68
C SER A 244 23.00 -7.42 -40.90
N ALA A 245 23.25 -8.22 -41.94
CA ALA A 245 23.77 -7.74 -43.23
C ALA A 245 22.81 -6.80 -43.98
N TYR A 246 21.51 -6.81 -43.63
CA TYR A 246 20.45 -6.09 -44.34
C TYR A 246 20.17 -4.68 -43.79
N GLY A 247 21.15 -4.06 -43.13
CA GLY A 247 21.03 -2.68 -42.65
C GLY A 247 20.26 -2.52 -41.34
N ASN A 248 20.06 -3.58 -40.57
CA ASN A 248 19.55 -3.47 -39.20
C ASN A 248 20.66 -3.15 -38.21
N TYR A 249 20.41 -2.18 -37.33
CA TYR A 249 21.29 -1.76 -36.26
C TYR A 249 20.53 -1.79 -34.94
N ALA A 250 21.24 -2.02 -33.84
CA ALA A 250 20.68 -1.93 -32.51
C ALA A 250 21.56 -1.06 -31.61
N GLN A 251 20.92 -0.42 -30.64
CA GLN A 251 21.58 0.36 -29.62
C GLN A 251 20.86 0.13 -28.30
N THR A 252 21.60 -0.21 -27.24
CA THR A 252 21.04 -0.17 -25.89
C THR A 252 21.20 1.24 -25.34
N VAL A 253 20.11 1.80 -24.83
CA VAL A 253 20.14 3.06 -24.11
C VAL A 253 19.69 2.83 -22.67
N THR A 254 20.33 3.56 -21.75
CA THR A 254 20.04 3.50 -20.32
C THR A 254 19.56 4.87 -19.85
N VAL A 255 18.50 4.87 -19.06
CA VAL A 255 17.86 6.06 -18.50
C VAL A 255 17.83 5.90 -16.99
N THR A 256 18.41 6.83 -16.26
CA THR A 256 18.50 6.81 -14.79
C THR A 256 17.67 7.94 -14.20
N ASN A 257 16.82 7.65 -13.22
CA ASN A 257 16.14 8.69 -12.45
C ASN A 257 17.15 9.39 -11.54
N ILE A 258 17.43 10.66 -11.80
CA ILE A 258 18.35 11.50 -11.01
C ILE A 258 17.61 12.46 -10.07
N SER A 259 16.28 12.41 -10.04
CA SER A 259 15.49 13.19 -9.08
C SER A 259 15.43 12.49 -7.72
N ASP A 260 15.06 13.25 -6.70
CA ASP A 260 14.85 12.78 -5.31
C ASP A 260 13.50 12.05 -5.12
N THR A 261 12.68 12.00 -6.16
CA THR A 261 11.33 11.46 -6.14
C THR A 261 11.15 10.42 -7.25
N PRO A 262 10.31 9.39 -7.05
CA PRO A 262 10.07 8.41 -8.09
C PRO A 262 9.44 9.04 -9.33
N LEU A 263 9.68 8.40 -10.48
CA LEU A 263 9.01 8.67 -11.74
C LEU A 263 8.02 7.55 -12.03
N ARG A 264 6.75 7.89 -12.26
CA ARG A 264 5.75 6.89 -12.64
C ARG A 264 5.86 6.51 -14.11
N SER A 265 5.39 5.32 -14.43
CA SER A 265 5.17 4.79 -15.77
C SER A 265 3.75 5.13 -16.26
N PRO A 266 3.50 5.10 -17.58
CA PRO A 266 4.46 4.84 -18.64
C PRO A 266 5.36 6.05 -18.94
N LEU A 267 6.66 5.78 -19.06
CA LEU A 267 7.66 6.74 -19.52
C LEU A 267 7.93 6.50 -21.01
N PHE A 268 8.16 7.56 -21.77
CA PHE A 268 8.43 7.49 -23.19
C PHE A 268 9.74 8.18 -23.53
N LEU A 269 10.58 7.49 -24.31
CA LEU A 269 11.70 8.07 -25.03
C LEU A 269 11.24 8.42 -26.44
N VAL A 270 11.25 9.70 -26.77
CA VAL A 270 10.93 10.22 -28.11
C VAL A 270 12.22 10.60 -28.81
N LEU A 271 12.41 10.11 -30.04
CA LEU A 271 13.57 10.41 -30.86
C LEU A 271 13.20 11.46 -31.91
N SER A 272 13.90 12.59 -31.90
CA SER A 272 13.78 13.62 -32.93
C SER A 272 15.08 13.75 -33.73
N GLY A 273 15.01 14.36 -34.91
CA GLY A 273 16.20 14.59 -35.75
C GLY A 273 16.85 13.34 -36.33
N LEU A 274 16.10 12.24 -36.48
CA LEU A 274 16.58 11.06 -37.21
C LEU A 274 16.81 11.42 -38.70
N PRO A 275 17.97 11.11 -39.28
CA PRO A 275 18.24 11.37 -40.69
C PRO A 275 17.27 10.63 -41.62
N GLU A 276 17.06 11.21 -42.80
CA GLU A 276 16.25 10.59 -43.85
C GLU A 276 16.77 9.18 -44.20
N GLY A 277 15.84 8.25 -44.44
CA GLY A 277 16.17 6.84 -44.74
C GLY A 277 16.43 5.96 -43.52
N ILE A 278 16.53 6.52 -42.31
CA ILE A 278 16.60 5.76 -41.06
C ILE A 278 15.20 5.61 -40.46
N ARG A 279 14.84 4.39 -40.05
CA ARG A 279 13.57 4.10 -39.38
C ARG A 279 13.81 3.40 -38.06
N LEU A 280 13.09 3.80 -37.01
CA LEU A 280 13.02 3.02 -35.77
C LEU A 280 11.98 1.91 -35.94
N GLU A 281 12.35 0.65 -35.72
CA GLU A 281 11.51 -0.52 -35.95
C GLU A 281 10.65 -0.86 -34.73
N ASN A 282 11.20 -0.78 -33.52
CA ASN A 282 10.50 -1.12 -32.28
C ASN A 282 9.70 0.06 -31.69
N LYS A 283 8.91 0.73 -32.55
CA LYS A 283 8.36 2.07 -32.27
C LYS A 283 6.88 2.10 -31.88
N CYS A 284 6.54 3.14 -31.12
CA CYS A 284 5.26 3.84 -31.21
C CYS A 284 5.39 5.11 -32.07
N LYS A 285 4.27 5.75 -32.41
CA LYS A 285 4.25 7.10 -32.99
C LYS A 285 3.60 8.06 -32.01
N THR A 286 4.18 9.25 -31.85
CA THR A 286 3.60 10.27 -30.98
C THR A 286 2.30 10.82 -31.57
N ARG A 287 1.27 10.94 -30.75
CA ARG A 287 0.00 11.60 -31.09
C ARG A 287 -0.29 12.74 -30.11
N SER A 288 -0.09 12.46 -28.82
CA SER A 288 -0.27 13.44 -27.74
C SER A 288 1.03 14.15 -27.35
N ILE A 289 2.19 13.61 -27.73
CA ILE A 289 3.49 14.25 -27.49
C ILE A 289 3.91 15.08 -28.72
N SER A 290 4.29 16.33 -28.49
CA SER A 290 4.79 17.21 -29.54
C SER A 290 6.26 16.95 -29.86
N PRO A 291 6.67 16.96 -31.14
CA PRO A 291 5.80 17.06 -32.31
C PRO A 291 5.13 15.71 -32.64
N PRO A 292 3.87 15.71 -33.12
CA PRO A 292 3.19 14.49 -33.55
C PRO A 292 3.92 13.78 -34.69
N GLY A 293 3.87 12.45 -34.70
CA GLY A 293 4.48 11.61 -35.74
C GLY A 293 5.92 11.18 -35.47
N ASN A 294 6.57 11.70 -34.43
CA ASN A 294 7.90 11.26 -34.01
C ASN A 294 7.91 9.80 -33.57
N HIS A 295 9.07 9.17 -33.71
CA HIS A 295 9.30 7.82 -33.22
C HIS A 295 9.47 7.83 -31.70
N CYS A 296 8.79 6.92 -31.03
CA CYS A 296 8.89 6.78 -29.58
C CYS A 296 9.07 5.32 -29.17
N VAL A 297 9.61 5.12 -27.97
CA VAL A 297 9.75 3.83 -27.31
C VAL A 297 9.24 3.96 -25.89
N ARG A 298 8.40 3.03 -25.46
CA ARG A 298 7.97 2.95 -24.07
C ARG A 298 9.12 2.42 -23.21
N LEU A 299 9.49 3.19 -22.21
CA LEU A 299 10.40 2.76 -21.15
C LEU A 299 9.53 2.05 -20.09
N ALA A 300 9.56 0.73 -20.08
CA ALA A 300 8.84 -0.08 -19.11
C ALA A 300 9.78 -1.08 -18.46
N ARG A 301 9.57 -1.37 -17.18
CA ARG A 301 10.19 -2.53 -16.55
C ARG A 301 9.46 -3.80 -17.02
N ASN A 302 10.21 -4.88 -17.16
CA ASN A 302 9.64 -6.20 -17.47
C ASN A 302 8.93 -6.83 -16.25
N ASP A 303 9.18 -6.33 -15.03
CA ASP A 303 8.47 -6.75 -13.84
C ASP A 303 7.15 -5.96 -13.69
N ALA A 304 6.03 -6.66 -13.83
CA ALA A 304 4.68 -6.06 -13.73
C ALA A 304 4.35 -5.48 -12.34
N ARG A 305 5.29 -5.47 -11.38
CA ARG A 305 5.05 -5.12 -9.97
C ARG A 305 5.40 -3.67 -9.63
N SER A 306 6.23 -2.98 -10.41
CA SER A 306 6.54 -1.57 -10.15
C SER A 306 6.25 -0.70 -11.35
N HIS A 307 5.21 0.12 -11.23
CA HIS A 307 4.94 1.23 -12.15
C HIS A 307 5.85 2.44 -11.87
N LEU A 308 6.83 2.33 -10.96
CA LEU A 308 7.71 3.42 -10.56
C LEU A 308 9.16 3.12 -10.92
N LEU A 309 9.88 4.15 -11.33
CA LEU A 309 11.33 4.22 -11.41
C LEU A 309 11.82 5.06 -10.22
N LEU A 310 12.37 4.41 -9.21
CA LEU A 310 12.79 5.06 -7.96
C LEU A 310 14.04 5.94 -8.18
N PRO A 311 14.34 6.89 -7.27
CA PRO A 311 15.59 7.65 -7.29
C PRO A 311 16.82 6.74 -7.41
N GLY A 312 17.71 7.04 -8.36
CA GLY A 312 18.92 6.28 -8.65
C GLY A 312 18.69 4.99 -9.46
N GLU A 313 17.46 4.50 -9.62
CA GLU A 313 17.19 3.34 -10.47
C GLU A 313 17.35 3.69 -11.95
N SER A 314 17.68 2.66 -12.74
CA SER A 314 17.88 2.78 -14.18
C SER A 314 17.03 1.79 -14.96
N LEU A 315 16.56 2.21 -16.14
CA LEU A 315 15.94 1.35 -17.15
C LEU A 315 16.84 1.27 -18.36
N SER A 316 16.95 0.08 -18.95
CA SER A 316 17.60 -0.09 -20.24
C SER A 316 16.60 -0.53 -21.28
N VAL A 317 16.62 0.11 -22.44
CA VAL A 317 15.80 -0.29 -23.59
C VAL A 317 16.69 -0.43 -24.82
N ARG A 318 16.37 -1.42 -25.64
CA ARG A 318 17.02 -1.63 -26.93
C ARG A 318 16.26 -0.82 -27.99
N LEU A 319 16.96 0.01 -28.74
CA LEU A 319 16.47 0.70 -29.93
C LEU A 319 16.89 -0.12 -31.15
N GLU A 320 15.98 -0.30 -32.10
CA GLU A 320 16.23 -1.05 -33.33
C GLU A 320 16.01 -0.16 -34.54
N PHE A 321 17.04 0.02 -35.35
CA PHE A 321 17.04 0.90 -36.51
C PHE A 321 17.18 0.10 -37.80
N PHE A 322 16.38 0.45 -38.80
CA PHE A 322 16.60 0.08 -40.18
C PHE A 322 17.29 1.24 -40.92
N ASN A 323 18.44 0.96 -41.54
CA ASN A 323 19.31 1.93 -42.19
C ASN A 323 20.02 1.30 -43.39
N TRP A 324 19.28 1.14 -44.49
CA TRP A 324 19.77 0.53 -45.73
C TRP A 324 20.97 1.28 -46.34
N HIS A 325 20.93 2.61 -46.30
CA HIS A 325 21.94 3.48 -46.91
C HIS A 325 23.19 3.68 -46.04
N LYS A 326 23.27 3.04 -44.87
CA LYS A 326 24.39 3.16 -43.92
C LYS A 326 24.71 4.61 -43.53
N VAL A 327 23.69 5.46 -43.47
CA VAL A 327 23.82 6.85 -43.02
C VAL A 327 24.17 6.88 -41.52
N PRO A 328 25.03 7.78 -41.03
CA PRO A 328 25.32 7.87 -39.60
C PRO A 328 24.03 8.10 -38.78
N ILE A 329 23.72 7.17 -37.88
CA ILE A 329 22.53 7.27 -37.02
C ILE A 329 22.80 8.31 -35.92
N ARG A 330 22.03 9.41 -35.95
CA ARG A 330 22.04 10.48 -34.95
C ARG A 330 20.60 10.83 -34.60
N TYR A 331 20.35 11.25 -33.36
CA TYR A 331 19.03 11.69 -32.90
C TYR A 331 19.18 12.54 -31.63
N VAL A 332 18.14 13.29 -31.31
CA VAL A 332 17.99 14.02 -30.04
C VAL A 332 16.96 13.29 -29.19
N PRO A 333 17.32 12.79 -27.99
CA PRO A 333 16.39 12.12 -27.10
C PRO A 333 15.57 13.12 -26.29
N HIS A 334 14.27 12.87 -26.20
CA HIS A 334 13.35 13.58 -25.31
C HIS A 334 12.62 12.58 -24.42
N PHE A 335 12.32 12.96 -23.18
CA PHE A 335 11.69 12.07 -22.21
C PHE A 335 10.38 12.66 -21.73
N TYR A 336 9.32 11.87 -21.82
CA TYR A 336 8.01 12.31 -21.40
C TYR A 336 7.35 11.29 -20.48
N LEU A 337 6.66 11.83 -19.47
CA LEU A 337 5.60 11.10 -18.78
C LEU A 337 4.28 11.42 -19.50
N ALA A 338 3.60 10.38 -19.99
CA ALA A 338 2.30 10.53 -20.64
C ALA A 338 1.48 9.25 -20.47
N ARG A 339 0.14 9.33 -20.56
CA ARG A 339 -0.72 8.12 -20.59
C ARG A 339 -0.60 7.39 -21.92
N PHE A 340 -0.46 8.16 -23.00
CA PHE A 340 -0.27 7.69 -24.38
C PHE A 340 0.78 8.56 -25.07
N PRO A 341 1.56 8.00 -26.01
CA PRO A 341 2.58 8.75 -26.73
C PRO A 341 2.01 9.76 -27.73
#